data_AF-A0A9E2S347-F1
#
_entry.id   AF-A0A9E2S347-F1
#
_cell.length_a   1.000
_cell.length_b   1.000
_cell.length_c   1.000
_cell.angle_alpha   90.00
_cell.angle_beta   90.00
_cell.angle_gamma   90.00
#
_symmetry.space_group_name_H-M   'P 1'
#
loop_
_entity.id
_entity.type
_entity.pdbx_description
1 polymer ?
#
loop_
_entity_poly.entity_id
_entity_poly.type
_entity_poly.pdbx_seq_one_letter_code
_entity_poly.pdbx_strand_id
1 'polypeptide(L)'
;MSLNIEHLLRTASTLEQALLAIQKVADQDDVTFDLYRNAAIKSFELSLETAGKLMRKALKAYGGSPREVDKLVFNDVLRHAGKHGLLDTDEVERWLVYRANRNNTAHDYGKGFANETLRLLPQYLEDVRQLAPRIQAVFDASV
;
A
#
# COMPACT_ATOMS: atom_id res chain seq x y z
N MET A 1 15.94 8.81 -0.91
CA MET A 1 15.13 8.37 -2.06
C MET A 1 14.01 9.38 -2.29
N SER A 2 13.84 9.85 -3.51
CA SER A 2 12.71 10.71 -3.89
C SER A 2 11.41 9.91 -3.87
N LEU A 3 10.34 10.48 -3.31
CA LEU A 3 9.01 9.91 -3.31
C LEU A 3 8.43 9.97 -4.73
N ASN A 4 8.43 8.85 -5.46
CA ASN A 4 7.92 8.76 -6.83
C ASN A 4 7.19 7.43 -7.10
N ILE A 5 6.49 7.35 -8.24
CA ILE A 5 5.71 6.17 -8.64
C ILE A 5 6.60 4.97 -8.92
N GLU A 6 7.80 5.18 -9.46
CA GLU A 6 8.78 4.12 -9.68
C GLU A 6 9.16 3.40 -8.38
N HIS A 7 9.39 4.16 -7.30
CA HIS A 7 9.68 3.57 -5.99
C HIS A 7 8.51 2.77 -5.44
N LEU A 8 7.28 3.28 -5.58
CA LEU A 8 6.07 2.55 -5.21
C LEU A 8 6.00 1.20 -5.95
N LEU A 9 6.13 1.22 -7.28
CA LEU A 9 6.10 0.01 -8.10
C LEU A 9 7.26 -0.94 -7.77
N ARG A 10 8.45 -0.42 -7.48
CA ARG A 10 9.60 -1.24 -7.08
C ARG A 10 9.30 -2.01 -5.79
N THR A 11 8.69 -1.36 -4.80
CA THR A 11 8.32 -2.01 -3.53
C THR A 11 7.19 -3.03 -3.71
N ALA A 12 6.22 -2.76 -4.59
CA ALA A 12 5.19 -3.73 -4.99
C ALA A 12 5.81 -4.96 -5.68
N SER A 13 6.75 -4.78 -6.61
CA SER A 13 7.44 -5.91 -7.25
C SER A 13 8.24 -6.74 -6.26
N THR A 14 8.89 -6.12 -5.26
CA THR A 14 9.57 -6.87 -4.19
C THR A 14 8.58 -7.68 -3.36
N LEU A 15 7.40 -7.12 -3.03
CA LEU A 15 6.34 -7.85 -2.35
C LEU A 15 5.88 -9.06 -3.17
N GLU A 16 5.63 -8.90 -4.47
CA GLU A 16 5.24 -10.00 -5.36
C GLU A 16 6.28 -11.12 -5.36
N GLN A 17 7.57 -10.78 -5.48
CA GLN A 17 8.64 -11.79 -5.45
C GLN A 17 8.68 -12.53 -4.10
N ALA A 18 8.46 -11.84 -2.98
CA ALA A 18 8.37 -12.47 -1.67
C ALA A 18 7.18 -13.44 -1.59
N LEU A 19 6.00 -13.06 -2.08
CA LEU A 19 4.83 -13.93 -2.13
C LEU A 19 5.05 -15.18 -3.00
N LEU A 20 5.66 -15.01 -4.18
CA LEU A 20 6.00 -16.13 -5.06
C LEU A 20 7.05 -17.06 -4.43
N ALA A 21 7.98 -16.52 -3.66
CA ALA A 21 8.97 -17.31 -2.94
C ALA A 21 8.33 -18.11 -1.79
N ILE A 22 7.42 -17.51 -1.03
CA ILE A 22 6.64 -18.19 0.03
C ILE A 22 5.91 -19.41 -0.53
N GLN A 23 5.28 -19.30 -1.69
CA GLN A 23 4.54 -20.41 -2.32
C GLN A 23 5.43 -21.60 -2.70
N LYS A 24 6.74 -21.40 -2.85
CA LYS A 24 7.71 -22.45 -3.21
C LYS A 24 8.31 -23.15 -1.99
N VAL A 25 8.10 -22.63 -0.78
CA VAL A 25 8.59 -23.25 0.44
C VAL A 25 7.66 -24.39 0.83
N ALA A 26 8.19 -25.61 0.90
CA ALA A 26 7.40 -26.81 1.21
C ALA A 26 7.04 -26.93 2.70
N ASP A 27 7.92 -26.43 3.58
CA ASP A 27 7.75 -26.48 5.04
C ASP A 27 7.61 -25.06 5.61
N GLN A 28 6.49 -24.80 6.29
CA GLN A 28 6.21 -23.48 6.88
C GLN A 28 6.99 -23.22 8.18
N ASP A 29 7.63 -24.24 8.76
CA ASP A 29 8.53 -24.10 9.90
C ASP A 29 10.00 -23.89 9.47
N ASP A 30 10.28 -23.89 8.16
CA ASP A 30 11.60 -23.54 7.62
C ASP A 30 11.91 -22.05 7.82
N VAL A 31 13.14 -21.73 8.21
CA VAL A 31 13.60 -20.34 8.42
C VAL A 31 13.44 -19.47 7.16
N THR A 32 13.46 -20.09 5.98
CA THR A 32 13.26 -19.43 4.68
C THR A 32 11.81 -18.99 4.51
N PHE A 33 10.84 -19.71 5.06
CA PHE A 33 9.44 -19.28 5.12
C PHE A 33 9.31 -17.98 5.94
N ASP A 34 9.92 -17.96 7.13
CA ASP A 34 9.97 -16.77 7.99
C ASP A 34 10.65 -15.59 7.28
N LEU A 35 11.77 -15.84 6.59
CA LEU A 35 12.52 -14.83 5.85
C LEU A 35 11.66 -14.17 4.77
N TYR A 36 11.01 -14.96 3.90
CA TYR A 36 10.17 -14.41 2.84
C TYR A 36 8.91 -13.76 3.37
N ARG A 37 8.31 -14.29 4.44
CA ARG A 37 7.17 -13.65 5.12
C ARG A 37 7.53 -12.26 5.64
N ASN A 38 8.68 -12.13 6.32
CA ASN A 38 9.16 -10.85 6.81
C ASN A 38 9.44 -9.87 5.66
N ALA A 39 10.01 -10.36 4.55
CA ALA A 39 10.22 -9.55 3.36
C ALA A 39 8.91 -9.06 2.72
N ALA A 40 7.88 -9.92 2.67
CA ALA A 40 6.55 -9.57 2.18
C ALA A 40 5.89 -8.50 3.07
N ILE A 41 5.87 -8.71 4.39
CA ILE A 41 5.30 -7.75 5.34
C ILE A 41 6.01 -6.39 5.24
N LYS A 42 7.34 -6.38 5.21
CA LYS A 42 8.09 -5.12 5.12
C LYS A 42 7.85 -4.38 3.81
N SER A 43 7.76 -5.12 2.71
CA SER A 43 7.47 -4.55 1.39
C SER A 43 6.04 -3.98 1.33
N PHE A 44 5.07 -4.66 1.96
CA PHE A 44 3.71 -4.16 2.15
C PHE A 44 3.68 -2.86 2.96
N GLU A 45 4.33 -2.81 4.13
CA GLU A 45 4.39 -1.60 4.96
C GLU A 45 4.95 -0.40 4.20
N LEU A 46 6.08 -0.61 3.51
CA LEU A 46 6.78 0.46 2.80
C LEU A 46 5.98 0.95 1.59
N SER A 47 5.40 0.04 0.82
CA SER A 47 4.56 0.39 -0.33
C SER A 47 3.29 1.12 0.12
N LEU A 48 2.66 0.71 1.23
CA LEU A 48 1.43 1.33 1.74
C LEU A 48 1.68 2.76 2.23
N GLU A 49 2.79 2.97 2.94
CA GLU A 49 3.21 4.30 3.36
C GLU A 49 3.53 5.20 2.16
N THR A 50 4.24 4.66 1.17
CA THR A 50 4.60 5.36 -0.06
C THR A 50 3.36 5.77 -0.85
N ALA A 51 2.41 4.85 -1.03
CA ALA A 51 1.14 5.10 -1.70
C ALA A 51 0.34 6.20 -0.98
N GLY A 52 0.25 6.14 0.36
CA GLY A 52 -0.43 7.18 1.15
C GLY A 52 0.19 8.57 0.98
N LYS A 53 1.53 8.66 0.97
CA LYS A 53 2.24 9.92 0.71
C LYS A 53 2.00 10.45 -0.71
N LEU A 54 1.99 9.56 -1.70
CA LEU A 54 1.73 9.91 -3.10
C LEU A 54 0.28 10.34 -3.32
N MET A 55 -0.70 9.64 -2.74
CA MET A 55 -2.11 10.04 -2.76
C MET A 55 -2.29 11.43 -2.14
N ARG A 56 -1.68 11.69 -0.98
CA ARG A 56 -1.72 13.03 -0.37
C ARG A 56 -1.14 14.10 -1.30
N LYS A 57 -0.02 13.81 -1.97
CA LYS A 57 0.57 14.73 -2.94
C LYS A 57 -0.39 14.98 -4.11
N ALA A 58 -1.03 13.94 -4.65
CA ALA A 58 -2.02 14.07 -5.71
C ALA A 58 -3.24 14.88 -5.26
N LEU A 59 -3.73 14.69 -4.04
CA LEU A 59 -4.84 15.46 -3.47
C LEU A 59 -4.59 16.98 -3.41
N LYS A 60 -3.33 17.40 -3.31
CA LYS A 60 -2.98 18.83 -3.37
C LYS A 60 -3.25 19.45 -4.74
N ALA A 61 -3.27 18.67 -5.81
CA ALA A 61 -3.60 19.15 -7.15
C ALA A 61 -5.11 19.34 -7.36
N TYR A 62 -5.95 18.59 -6.63
CA TYR A 62 -7.41 18.68 -6.75
C TYR A 62 -8.06 19.78 -5.92
N GLY A 63 -7.39 20.29 -4.89
CA GLY A 63 -7.97 21.21 -3.90
C GLY A 63 -7.45 22.64 -3.99
N GLY A 64 -8.29 23.62 -3.64
CA GLY A 64 -7.90 25.04 -3.56
C GLY A 64 -7.02 25.43 -2.36
N SER A 65 -6.76 24.51 -1.42
CA SER A 65 -5.89 24.76 -0.25
C SER A 65 -5.00 23.55 0.06
N PRO A 66 -3.75 23.53 -0.44
CA PRO A 66 -2.77 22.49 -0.10
C PRO A 66 -2.53 22.32 1.41
N ARG A 67 -2.71 23.39 2.20
CA ARG A 67 -2.55 23.37 3.66
C ARG A 67 -3.60 22.51 4.37
N GLU A 68 -4.82 22.42 3.85
CA GLU A 68 -5.84 21.55 4.45
C GLU A 68 -5.53 20.07 4.17
N VAL A 69 -4.98 19.77 3.00
CA VAL A 69 -4.54 18.41 2.64
C VAL A 69 -3.41 17.93 3.55
N ASP A 70 -2.53 18.82 4.02
CA ASP A 70 -1.44 18.45 4.94
C ASP A 70 -1.93 18.03 6.33
N LYS A 71 -3.12 18.47 6.76
CA LYS A 71 -3.70 18.12 8.07
C LYS A 71 -4.38 16.76 8.10
N LEU A 72 -4.74 16.21 6.95
CA LEU A 72 -5.50 14.96 6.86
C LEU A 72 -4.74 13.81 7.54
N VAL A 73 -5.40 12.95 8.31
CA VAL A 73 -4.77 11.68 8.72
C VAL A 73 -4.88 10.65 7.58
N PHE A 74 -4.21 9.50 7.70
CA PHE A 74 -4.14 8.53 6.60
C PHE A 74 -5.53 8.07 6.11
N ASN A 75 -6.45 7.79 7.04
CA ASN A 75 -7.81 7.36 6.66
C ASN A 75 -8.56 8.49 5.94
N ASP A 76 -8.33 9.75 6.30
CA ASP A 76 -8.94 10.89 5.61
C ASP A 76 -8.34 11.06 4.21
N VAL A 77 -7.04 10.81 4.03
CA VAL A 77 -6.43 10.77 2.69
C VAL A 77 -7.14 9.76 1.79
N LEU A 78 -7.45 8.56 2.30
CA LEU A 78 -8.18 7.55 1.53
C LEU A 78 -9.60 8.02 1.18
N ARG A 79 -10.33 8.60 2.14
CA ARG A 79 -11.68 9.12 1.91
C ARG A 79 -11.70 10.27 0.90
N HIS A 80 -10.70 11.16 0.97
CA HIS A 80 -10.54 12.24 0.01
C HIS A 80 -10.14 11.71 -1.38
N ALA A 81 -9.30 10.68 -1.46
CA ALA A 81 -8.97 10.02 -2.72
C ALA A 81 -10.24 9.46 -3.39
N GLY A 82 -11.15 8.85 -2.60
CA GLY A 82 -12.48 8.47 -3.06
C GLY A 82 -13.31 9.65 -3.58
N LYS A 83 -13.41 10.71 -2.78
CA LYS A 83 -14.18 11.92 -3.12
C LYS A 83 -13.74 12.57 -4.44
N HIS A 84 -12.45 12.53 -4.74
CA HIS A 84 -11.87 13.13 -5.95
C HIS A 84 -11.73 12.13 -7.12
N GLY A 85 -12.28 10.92 -6.99
CA GLY A 85 -12.26 9.90 -8.06
C GLY A 85 -10.90 9.27 -8.32
N LEU A 86 -9.93 9.44 -7.40
CA LEU A 86 -8.64 8.75 -7.48
C LEU A 86 -8.79 7.27 -7.10
N LEU A 87 -9.69 6.99 -6.16
CA LEU A 87 -10.18 5.66 -5.80
C LEU A 87 -11.70 5.61 -5.99
N ASP A 88 -12.23 4.43 -6.30
CA ASP A 88 -13.67 4.16 -6.20
C ASP A 88 -14.07 3.77 -4.76
N THR A 89 -15.38 3.54 -4.54
CA THR A 89 -15.89 3.22 -3.20
C THR A 89 -15.34 1.90 -2.66
N ASP A 90 -15.28 0.86 -3.49
CA ASP A 90 -14.81 -0.46 -3.09
C ASP A 90 -13.30 -0.45 -2.80
N GLU A 91 -12.54 0.30 -3.60
CA GLU A 91 -11.12 0.54 -3.38
C GLU A 91 -10.90 1.27 -2.05
N VAL A 92 -11.65 2.34 -1.74
CA VAL A 92 -11.52 3.03 -0.45
C VAL A 92 -11.71 2.07 0.72
N GLU A 93 -12.71 1.18 0.64
CA GLU A 93 -12.95 0.16 1.68
C GLU A 93 -11.76 -0.81 1.79
N ARG A 94 -11.25 -1.34 0.68
CA ARG A 94 -10.07 -2.23 0.68
C ARG A 94 -8.83 -1.54 1.25
N TRP A 95 -8.56 -0.30 0.86
CA TRP A 95 -7.42 0.47 1.37
C TRP A 95 -7.52 0.78 2.87
N LEU A 96 -8.73 1.00 3.40
CA LEU A 96 -8.95 1.13 4.84
C LEU A 96 -8.65 -0.18 5.57
N VAL A 97 -9.04 -1.33 5.00
CA VAL A 97 -8.71 -2.66 5.54
C VAL A 97 -7.20 -2.88 5.55
N TYR A 98 -6.48 -2.55 4.47
CA TYR A 98 -5.01 -2.65 4.44
C TYR A 98 -4.35 -1.78 5.51
N ARG A 99 -4.85 -0.55 5.70
CA ARG A 99 -4.33 0.37 6.71
C ARG A 99 -4.55 -0.13 8.13
N ALA A 100 -5.73 -0.68 8.40
CA ALA A 100 -6.08 -1.28 9.68
C ALA A 100 -5.22 -2.52 9.96
N ASN A 101 -5.08 -3.42 8.97
CA ASN A 101 -4.23 -4.60 9.07
C ASN A 101 -2.79 -4.22 9.41
N ARG A 102 -2.17 -3.25 8.70
CA ARG A 102 -0.81 -2.76 8.99
C ARG A 102 -0.65 -2.26 10.42
N ASN A 103 -1.65 -1.57 10.98
CA ASN A 103 -1.60 -1.12 12.37
C ASN A 103 -1.51 -2.31 13.34
N ASN A 104 -2.22 -3.39 13.06
CA ASN A 104 -2.21 -4.57 13.90
C ASN A 104 -0.90 -5.39 13.71
N THR A 105 -0.35 -5.48 12.49
CA THR A 105 0.93 -6.18 12.23
C THR A 105 2.11 -5.60 13.00
N ALA A 106 2.08 -4.29 13.24
CA ALA A 106 3.14 -3.61 14.01
C ALA A 106 3.10 -3.95 15.52
N HIS A 107 1.97 -4.42 16.04
CA HIS A 107 1.78 -4.68 17.47
C HIS A 107 1.78 -6.17 17.83
N ASP A 108 1.42 -7.06 16.90
CA ASP A 108 1.29 -8.49 17.16
C ASP A 108 1.98 -9.33 16.07
N TYR A 109 3.23 -9.71 16.33
CA TYR A 109 4.05 -10.58 15.47
C TYR A 109 3.79 -12.08 15.74
N GLY A 110 2.56 -12.47 16.06
CA GLY A 110 2.16 -13.87 16.19
C GLY A 110 2.00 -14.59 14.84
N LYS A 111 2.29 -15.90 14.77
CA LYS A 111 2.13 -16.75 13.56
C LYS A 111 0.71 -16.66 12.95
N GLY A 112 -0.33 -16.54 13.77
CA GLY A 112 -1.73 -16.46 13.29
C GLY A 112 -2.05 -15.17 12.53
N PHE A 113 -1.56 -14.03 13.01
CA PHE A 113 -1.87 -12.71 12.43
C PHE A 113 -1.16 -12.50 11.09
N ALA A 114 0.08 -12.99 10.95
CA ALA A 114 0.82 -12.88 9.71
C ALA A 114 0.14 -13.61 8.53
N ASN A 115 -0.60 -14.70 8.81
CA ASN A 115 -1.36 -15.44 7.78
C ASN A 115 -2.61 -14.68 7.28
N GLU A 116 -3.23 -13.85 8.13
CA GLU A 116 -4.32 -12.97 7.69
C GLU A 116 -3.81 -11.86 6.77
N THR A 117 -2.70 -11.23 7.15
CA THR A 117 -2.04 -10.23 6.31
C THR A 117 -1.67 -10.80 4.94
N LEU A 118 -1.02 -11.97 4.90
CA LEU A 118 -0.61 -12.61 3.65
C LEU A 118 -1.78 -12.85 2.68
N ARG A 119 -2.99 -13.13 3.19
CA ARG A 119 -4.19 -13.32 2.36
C ARG A 119 -4.67 -12.04 1.68
N LEU A 120 -4.36 -10.86 2.24
CA LEU A 120 -4.72 -9.56 1.67
C LEU A 120 -3.73 -9.09 0.59
N LEU A 121 -2.48 -9.56 0.65
CA LEU A 121 -1.39 -9.01 -0.16
C LEU A 121 -1.55 -9.22 -1.68
N PRO A 122 -2.14 -10.32 -2.19
CA PRO A 122 -2.41 -10.45 -3.63
C PRO A 122 -3.33 -9.35 -4.16
N GLN A 123 -4.47 -9.11 -3.50
CA GLN A 123 -5.40 -8.04 -3.92
C GLN A 123 -4.76 -6.66 -3.77
N TYR A 124 -4.00 -6.46 -2.69
CA TYR A 124 -3.28 -5.21 -2.47
C TYR A 124 -2.29 -4.90 -3.60
N LEU A 125 -1.59 -5.91 -4.15
CA LEU A 125 -0.68 -5.70 -5.28
C LEU A 125 -1.41 -5.20 -6.53
N GLU A 126 -2.59 -5.74 -6.81
CA GLU A 126 -3.44 -5.27 -7.90
C GLU A 126 -3.85 -3.82 -7.68
N ASP A 127 -4.35 -3.50 -6.50
CA ASP A 127 -4.80 -2.16 -6.14
C ASP A 127 -3.66 -1.13 -6.23
N VAL A 128 -2.45 -1.45 -5.79
CA VAL A 128 -1.27 -0.58 -5.93
C VAL A 128 -0.94 -0.34 -7.40
N ARG A 129 -0.97 -1.39 -8.22
CA ARG A 129 -0.66 -1.31 -9.66
C ARG A 129 -1.72 -0.53 -10.43
N GLN A 130 -2.97 -0.56 -10.00
CA GLN A 130 -4.06 0.23 -10.57
C GLN A 130 -4.01 1.70 -10.12
N LEU A 131 -3.65 1.96 -8.86
CA LEU A 131 -3.52 3.31 -8.31
C LEU A 131 -2.35 4.10 -8.92
N ALA A 132 -1.21 3.44 -9.13
CA ALA A 132 0.01 4.06 -9.63
C ALA A 132 -0.19 4.90 -10.91
N PRO A 133 -0.76 4.39 -12.01
CA PRO A 133 -1.00 5.19 -13.22
C PRO A 133 -1.99 6.33 -12.99
N ARG A 134 -3.00 6.16 -12.12
CA ARG A 134 -3.95 7.24 -11.81
C ARG A 134 -3.25 8.41 -11.10
N ILE A 135 -2.38 8.13 -10.14
CA ILE A 135 -1.57 9.18 -9.48
C ILE A 135 -0.63 9.85 -10.49
N GLN A 136 0.02 9.07 -11.36
CA GLN A 136 0.92 9.64 -12.37
C GLN A 136 0.18 10.62 -13.28
N ALA A 137 -1.02 10.26 -13.75
CA ALA A 137 -1.85 11.14 -14.58
C ALA A 137 -2.18 12.48 -13.90
N VAL A 138 -2.40 12.48 -12.57
CA VAL A 138 -2.60 13.73 -11.81
C VAL A 138 -1.34 14.59 -11.82
N PHE A 139 -0.17 14.00 -11.65
CA PHE A 139 1.09 14.73 -11.68
C PHE A 139 1.37 15.31 -13.05
N ASP A 140 1.13 14.54 -14.11
CA ASP A 140 1.36 14.98 -15.49
C ASP A 140 0.42 16.14 -15.87
N ALA A 141 -0.82 16.14 -15.37
CA ALA A 141 -1.78 17.23 -15.58
C ALA A 141 -1.50 18.50 -14.75
N SER A 142 -0.58 18.43 -13.79
CA SER A 142 -0.22 19.54 -12.89
C SER A 142 1.06 20.28 -13.32
N VAL A 143 1.69 19.86 -14.42
CA VAL A 143 2.89 20.45 -15.03
C VAL A 143 2.47 21.36 -16.19
#